data_AF-G7DUH9-F1
#
_entry.id   AF-G7DUH9-F1
#
_cell.length_a   1.000
_cell.length_b   1.000
_cell.length_c   1.000
_cell.angle_alpha   90.00
_cell.angle_beta   90.00
_cell.angle_gamma   90.00
#
_symmetry.space_group_name_H-M   'P 1'
#
loop_
_entity.id
_entity.type
_entity.pdbx_description
1 polymer ?
#
loop_
_entity_poly.entity_id
_entity_poly.type
_entity_poly.pdbx_seq_one_letter_code
_entity_poly.pdbx_strand_id
1 'polypeptide(L)'
;MENPRNDIYDVVRSLVEPASPVVIAQNIDRYYTEDAYIDHPMLNQPHTPSSREGLKGIYTMLKVLTYGNKMEFHGDACFNEDMTKGWLEASEHLYLTFLPFIKTAPRFLIRIDLVKGKDGLYRVRRQEDNLATDFMRSGVYIIGVTEALDLYKKAMGWASATTGKLVLAGARRIGL
;
A
#
# COMPACT_ATOMS: atom_id res chain seq x y z
N MET A 1 -13.24 4.73 -13.57
CA MET A 1 -13.75 3.40 -13.17
C MET A 1 -15.26 3.46 -13.20
N GLU A 2 -15.89 2.48 -13.82
CA GLU A 2 -17.35 2.33 -13.86
C GLU A 2 -17.82 1.58 -12.61
N ASN A 3 -17.08 0.53 -12.22
CA ASN A 3 -17.31 -0.23 -11.02
C ASN A 3 -16.02 -0.30 -10.19
N PRO A 4 -15.80 0.64 -9.24
CA PRO A 4 -14.58 0.69 -8.44
C PRO A 4 -14.18 -0.63 -7.77
N ARG A 5 -15.17 -1.42 -7.31
CA ARG A 5 -14.92 -2.69 -6.62
C ARG A 5 -14.19 -3.71 -7.49
N ASN A 6 -14.51 -3.74 -8.79
CA ASN A 6 -13.93 -4.70 -9.72
C ASN A 6 -12.78 -4.09 -10.53
N ASP A 7 -12.91 -2.82 -10.92
CA ASP A 7 -11.97 -2.16 -11.83
C ASP A 7 -10.64 -1.79 -11.15
N ILE A 8 -10.63 -1.63 -9.81
CA ILE A 8 -9.46 -1.09 -9.11
C ILE A 8 -8.21 -1.96 -9.26
N TYR A 9 -8.36 -3.27 -9.36
CA TYR A 9 -7.24 -4.20 -9.55
C TYR A 9 -6.50 -3.93 -10.85
N ASP A 10 -7.26 -3.70 -11.92
CA ASP A 10 -6.69 -3.41 -13.23
C ASP A 10 -6.12 -2.00 -13.28
N VAL A 11 -6.72 -1.04 -12.58
CA VAL A 11 -6.13 0.29 -12.40
C VAL A 11 -4.76 0.17 -11.74
N VAL A 12 -4.65 -0.49 -10.58
CA VAL A 12 -3.37 -0.63 -9.87
C VAL A 12 -2.34 -1.38 -10.72
N ARG A 13 -2.73 -2.48 -11.37
CA ARG A 13 -1.83 -3.19 -12.31
C ARG A 13 -1.34 -2.30 -13.44
N SER A 14 -2.22 -1.48 -14.01
CA SER A 14 -1.91 -0.59 -15.13
C SER A 14 -0.88 0.49 -14.81
N LEU A 15 -0.65 0.78 -13.52
CA LEU A 15 0.36 1.75 -13.06
C LEU A 15 1.71 1.08 -12.79
N VAL A 16 1.71 -0.18 -12.38
CA VAL A 16 2.89 -0.87 -11.86
C VAL A 16 3.52 -1.82 -12.88
N GLU A 17 2.70 -2.63 -13.53
CA GLU A 17 3.18 -3.72 -14.37
C GLU A 17 3.72 -3.30 -15.75
N PRO A 18 3.14 -2.30 -16.45
CA PRO A 18 3.67 -1.89 -17.75
C PRO A 18 5.13 -1.47 -17.69
N ALA A 19 5.91 -1.84 -18.72
CA ALA A 19 7.30 -1.42 -18.84
C ALA A 19 7.45 0.04 -19.30
N SER A 20 6.46 0.59 -20.01
CA SER A 20 6.53 1.91 -20.63
C SER A 20 6.03 3.00 -19.70
N PRO A 21 6.87 3.99 -19.33
CA PRO A 21 6.44 5.16 -18.55
C PRO A 21 5.33 5.96 -19.23
N VAL A 22 5.30 5.98 -20.57
CA VAL A 22 4.24 6.67 -21.33
C VAL A 22 2.87 6.03 -21.08
N VAL A 23 2.82 4.70 -21.07
CA VAL A 23 1.58 3.97 -20.76
C VAL A 23 1.13 4.24 -19.33
N ILE A 24 2.07 4.24 -18.38
CA ILE A 24 1.78 4.57 -16.98
C ILE A 24 1.22 5.99 -16.85
N ALA A 25 1.85 6.98 -17.48
CA ALA A 25 1.38 8.36 -17.47
C ALA A 25 -0.03 8.52 -18.06
N GLN A 26 -0.33 7.81 -19.16
CA GLN A 26 -1.67 7.78 -19.76
C GLN A 26 -2.72 7.16 -18.83
N ASN A 27 -2.35 6.10 -18.10
CA ASN A 27 -3.24 5.48 -17.12
C ASN A 27 -3.49 6.42 -15.93
N ILE A 28 -2.47 7.15 -15.48
CA ILE A 28 -2.62 8.20 -14.47
C ILE A 28 -3.60 9.27 -14.96
N ASP A 29 -3.46 9.77 -16.19
CA ASP A 29 -4.39 10.74 -16.77
C ASP A 29 -5.83 10.24 -16.81
N ARG A 30 -6.01 8.95 -17.08
CA ARG A 30 -7.32 8.31 -17.17
C ARG A 30 -7.99 8.11 -15.81
N TYR A 31 -7.22 7.64 -14.83
CA TYR A 31 -7.78 7.12 -13.57
C TYR A 31 -7.64 8.08 -12.39
N TYR A 32 -6.83 9.14 -12.47
CA TYR A 32 -6.58 10.07 -11.37
C TYR A 32 -7.11 11.48 -11.66
N THR A 33 -7.57 12.18 -10.61
CA THR A 33 -7.96 13.60 -10.69
C THR A 33 -6.74 14.50 -10.88
N GLU A 34 -6.93 15.75 -11.32
CA GLU A 34 -5.83 16.70 -11.55
C GLU A 34 -5.05 17.03 -10.27
N ASP A 35 -5.75 17.07 -9.14
CA ASP A 35 -5.21 17.32 -7.80
C ASP A 35 -4.73 16.03 -7.10
N ALA A 36 -4.68 14.90 -7.79
CA ALA A 36 -4.40 13.63 -7.15
C ALA A 36 -2.95 13.49 -6.69
N TYR A 37 -2.76 12.83 -5.56
CA TYR A 37 -1.46 12.61 -4.93
C TYR A 37 -1.33 11.23 -4.29
N ILE A 38 -0.09 10.88 -3.94
CA ILE A 38 0.25 9.64 -3.25
C ILE A 38 1.03 9.90 -1.96
N ASP A 39 0.62 9.21 -0.90
CA ASP A 39 1.39 9.01 0.33
C ASP A 39 2.02 7.61 0.25
N HIS A 40 3.35 7.53 0.11
CA HIS A 40 4.06 6.26 -0.09
C HIS A 40 5.14 6.07 0.99
N PRO A 41 5.44 4.83 1.43
CA PRO A 41 6.37 4.59 2.54
C PRO A 41 7.77 5.17 2.31
N MET A 42 8.18 5.33 1.05
CA MET A 42 9.49 5.87 0.67
C MET A 42 9.47 7.35 0.28
N LEU A 43 8.29 7.95 0.07
CA LEU A 43 8.17 9.32 -0.41
C LEU A 43 6.79 9.91 -0.10
N ASN A 44 6.76 11.19 0.25
CA ASN A 44 5.52 11.94 0.42
C ASN A 44 5.44 13.01 -0.67
N GLN A 45 4.37 13.01 -1.45
CA GLN A 45 4.16 14.00 -2.49
C GLN A 45 3.58 15.29 -1.90
N PRO A 46 4.02 16.49 -2.31
CA PRO A 46 3.34 17.74 -1.96
C PRO A 46 1.93 17.82 -2.58
N HIS A 47 0.94 18.29 -1.83
CA HIS A 47 -0.45 18.38 -2.30
C HIS A 47 -0.74 19.77 -2.88
N THR A 48 -0.88 19.82 -4.20
CA THR A 48 -1.25 21.02 -4.98
C THR A 48 -2.41 20.72 -5.92
N PRO A 49 -3.12 21.74 -6.45
CA PRO A 49 -4.16 21.54 -7.45
C PRO A 49 -3.72 20.85 -8.76
N SER A 50 -2.41 20.78 -9.03
CA SER A 50 -1.82 20.16 -10.23
C SER A 50 -0.90 18.97 -9.90
N SER A 51 -1.18 18.28 -8.78
CA SER A 51 -0.36 17.18 -8.26
C SER A 51 -0.24 15.99 -9.22
N ARG A 52 -1.19 15.79 -10.15
CA ARG A 52 -1.14 14.64 -11.08
C ARG A 52 0.13 14.57 -11.91
N GLU A 53 0.73 15.70 -12.28
CA GLU A 53 2.01 15.72 -13.01
C GLU A 53 3.17 15.22 -12.14
N GLY A 54 3.18 15.59 -10.85
CA GLY A 54 4.13 15.05 -9.88
C GLY A 54 3.96 13.54 -9.71
N LEU A 55 2.71 13.05 -9.71
CA LEU A 55 2.39 11.64 -9.60
C LEU A 55 2.93 10.83 -10.79
N LYS A 56 2.82 11.36 -12.02
CA LYS A 56 3.45 10.75 -13.22
C LYS A 56 4.96 10.63 -13.07
N GLY A 57 5.61 11.69 -12.57
CA GLY A 57 7.05 11.68 -12.30
C GLY A 57 7.45 10.63 -11.27
N ILE A 58 6.68 10.52 -10.17
CA ILE A 58 6.91 9.53 -9.12
C ILE A 58 6.84 8.11 -9.67
N TYR A 59 5.74 7.73 -10.33
CA TYR A 59 5.59 6.38 -10.88
C TYR A 59 6.64 6.07 -11.97
N THR A 60 7.00 7.07 -12.79
CA THR A 60 8.09 6.92 -13.76
C THR A 60 9.42 6.65 -13.06
N MET A 61 9.73 7.37 -11.99
CA MET A 61 10.96 7.17 -11.22
C MET A 61 10.99 5.80 -10.54
N LEU A 62 9.87 5.37 -9.93
CA LEU A 62 9.75 4.03 -9.35
C LEU A 62 10.03 2.94 -10.41
N LYS A 63 9.60 3.16 -11.66
CA LYS A 63 9.89 2.25 -12.78
C LYS A 63 11.34 2.26 -13.26
N VAL A 64 12.08 3.34 -13.05
CA VAL A 64 13.54 3.35 -13.28
C VAL A 64 14.26 2.56 -12.18
N LEU A 65 13.79 2.69 -10.94
CA LEU A 65 14.40 2.05 -9.76
C LEU A 65 14.10 0.56 -9.65
N THR A 66 13.05 0.08 -10.32
CA THR A 66 12.57 -1.29 -10.20
C THR A 66 12.26 -1.91 -11.56
N TYR A 67 12.36 -3.23 -11.66
CA TYR A 67 11.97 -3.97 -12.87
C TYR A 67 11.31 -5.30 -12.53
N GLY A 68 10.61 -5.87 -13.53
CA GLY A 68 9.88 -7.13 -13.37
C GLY A 68 8.67 -7.05 -12.44
N ASN A 69 8.16 -5.82 -12.18
CA ASN A 69 7.06 -5.58 -11.24
C ASN A 69 5.81 -6.40 -11.60
N LYS A 70 5.28 -7.12 -10.61
CA LYS A 70 4.04 -7.88 -10.72
C LYS A 70 3.19 -7.73 -9.46
N MET A 71 1.91 -7.40 -9.66
CA MET A 71 0.98 -7.22 -8.54
C MET A 71 0.24 -8.53 -8.24
N GLU A 72 0.28 -8.92 -6.98
CA GLU A 72 -0.52 -9.99 -6.42
C GLU A 72 -1.50 -9.39 -5.41
N PHE A 73 -2.80 -9.63 -5.58
CA PHE A 73 -3.83 -9.09 -4.69
C PHE A 73 -4.27 -10.14 -3.66
N HIS A 74 -4.40 -9.71 -2.41
CA HIS A 74 -4.75 -10.56 -1.29
C HIS A 74 -6.19 -10.26 -0.87
N GLY A 75 -7.13 -11.11 -1.32
CA GLY A 75 -8.56 -10.96 -1.03
C GLY A 75 -9.29 -9.89 -1.86
N ASP A 76 -10.54 -9.65 -1.48
CA ASP A 76 -11.42 -8.71 -2.18
C ASP A 76 -11.24 -7.26 -1.71
N ALA A 77 -11.36 -6.31 -2.64
CA ALA A 77 -11.29 -4.90 -2.36
C ALA A 77 -12.54 -4.48 -1.57
N CYS A 78 -12.30 -3.83 -0.44
CA CYS A 78 -13.35 -3.30 0.41
C CYS A 78 -13.65 -1.86 0.00
N PHE A 79 -14.93 -1.53 -0.11
CA PHE A 79 -15.38 -0.16 -0.37
C PHE A 79 -16.52 0.19 0.58
N ASN A 80 -16.63 1.47 0.91
CA ASN A 80 -17.82 2.00 1.57
C ASN A 80 -19.03 2.03 0.62
N GLU A 81 -20.22 2.31 1.15
CA GLU A 81 -21.49 2.20 0.41
C GLU A 81 -21.56 3.09 -0.84
N ASP A 82 -20.96 4.28 -0.79
CA ASP A 82 -20.96 5.24 -1.90
C ASP A 82 -19.80 5.05 -2.89
N MET A 83 -18.92 4.07 -2.65
CA MET A 83 -17.72 3.75 -3.44
C MET A 83 -16.72 4.92 -3.52
N THR A 84 -16.72 5.83 -2.54
CA THR A 84 -15.76 6.96 -2.47
C THR A 84 -14.50 6.62 -1.69
N LYS A 85 -14.50 5.55 -0.90
CA LYS A 85 -13.33 5.10 -0.13
C LYS A 85 -13.15 3.60 -0.29
N GLY A 86 -11.93 3.20 -0.60
CA GLY A 86 -11.56 1.81 -0.83
C GLY A 86 -10.28 1.41 -0.13
N TRP A 87 -10.19 0.11 0.15
CA TRP A 87 -9.02 -0.54 0.73
C TRP A 87 -8.76 -1.85 0.01
N LEU A 88 -7.50 -2.09 -0.32
CA LEU A 88 -7.07 -3.37 -0.87
C LEU A 88 -5.69 -3.72 -0.35
N GLU A 89 -5.43 -5.02 -0.27
CA GLU A 89 -4.14 -5.55 0.12
C GLU A 89 -3.45 -6.15 -1.09
N ALA A 90 -2.17 -5.84 -1.27
CA ALA A 90 -1.41 -6.33 -2.41
C ALA A 90 0.07 -6.54 -2.06
N SER A 91 0.70 -7.50 -2.74
CA SER A 91 2.15 -7.64 -2.80
C SER A 91 2.65 -7.22 -4.18
N GLU A 92 3.75 -6.47 -4.20
CA GLU A 92 4.44 -6.11 -5.44
C GLU A 92 5.74 -6.90 -5.55
N HIS A 93 5.79 -7.89 -6.44
CA HIS A 93 7.02 -8.63 -6.72
C HIS A 93 7.91 -7.79 -7.63
N LEU A 94 9.10 -7.42 -7.18
CA LEU A 94 10.01 -6.56 -7.93
C LEU A 94 11.48 -6.91 -7.72
N TYR A 95 12.31 -6.42 -8.63
CA TYR A 95 13.76 -6.40 -8.51
C TYR A 95 14.25 -4.96 -8.47
N LEU A 96 15.30 -4.69 -7.70
CA LEU A 96 15.94 -3.37 -7.67
C LEU A 96 16.92 -3.25 -8.84
N THR A 97 16.77 -2.22 -9.67
CA THR A 97 17.62 -2.01 -10.85
C THR A 97 19.11 -1.87 -10.47
N PHE A 98 19.40 -1.24 -9.33
CA PHE A 98 20.77 -1.01 -8.84
C PHE A 98 21.33 -2.19 -8.02
N LEU A 99 20.50 -3.17 -7.65
CA LEU A 99 20.88 -4.39 -6.91
C LEU A 99 20.09 -5.60 -7.46
N PRO A 100 20.41 -6.07 -8.69
CA PRO A 100 19.54 -6.96 -9.45
C PRO A 100 19.37 -8.36 -8.86
N PHE A 101 20.23 -8.77 -7.93
CA PHE A 101 20.12 -10.03 -7.20
C PHE A 101 19.20 -9.95 -5.97
N ILE A 102 18.74 -8.75 -5.59
CA ILE A 102 17.76 -8.57 -4.53
C ILE A 102 16.37 -8.58 -5.15
N LYS A 103 15.65 -9.68 -4.92
CA LYS A 103 14.22 -9.78 -5.17
C LYS A 103 13.46 -9.42 -3.91
N THR A 104 12.49 -8.52 -4.02
CA THR A 104 11.61 -8.15 -2.91
C THR A 104 10.15 -8.36 -3.29
N ALA A 105 9.31 -8.54 -2.28
CA ALA A 105 7.86 -8.63 -2.45
C ALA A 105 7.18 -7.82 -1.34
N PRO A 106 7.37 -6.48 -1.30
CA PRO A 106 6.71 -5.65 -0.31
C PRO A 106 5.19 -5.85 -0.34
N ARG A 107 4.60 -5.94 0.85
CA ARG A 107 3.17 -6.12 1.07
C ARG A 107 2.57 -4.82 1.60
N PHE A 108 1.64 -4.28 0.83
CA PHE A 108 1.00 -3.00 1.07
C PHE A 108 -0.47 -3.18 1.45
N LEU A 109 -0.92 -2.37 2.41
CA LEU A 109 -2.31 -1.97 2.53
C LEU A 109 -2.48 -0.65 1.79
N ILE A 110 -3.15 -0.71 0.66
CA ILE A 110 -3.42 0.44 -0.21
C ILE A 110 -4.79 0.99 0.15
N ARG A 111 -4.86 2.27 0.48
CA ARG A 111 -6.11 3.00 0.69
C ARG A 111 -6.29 4.00 -0.44
N ILE A 112 -7.52 4.12 -0.93
CA ILE A 112 -7.84 5.01 -2.03
C ILE A 112 -9.07 5.85 -1.69
N ASP A 113 -8.96 7.14 -1.95
CA ASP A 113 -10.13 8.03 -1.97
C ASP A 113 -10.49 8.31 -3.42
N LEU A 114 -11.76 8.08 -3.76
CA LEU A 114 -12.33 8.23 -5.08
C LEU A 114 -13.32 9.40 -5.13
N VAL A 115 -13.37 10.05 -6.29
CA VAL A 115 -14.39 11.05 -6.62
C VAL A 115 -15.14 10.61 -7.86
N LYS A 116 -16.47 10.67 -7.81
CA LYS A 116 -17.32 10.44 -8.97
C LYS A 116 -17.41 11.71 -9.80
N GLY A 117 -16.96 11.63 -11.05
CA GLY A 117 -17.04 12.72 -12.01
C GLY A 117 -18.46 12.95 -12.51
N LYS A 118 -18.67 14.09 -13.21
CA LYS A 118 -19.93 14.42 -13.88
C LYS A 118 -20.28 13.42 -15.00
N ASP A 119 -19.27 12.75 -15.53
CA ASP A 119 -19.37 11.66 -16.50
C ASP A 119 -19.77 10.32 -15.86
N GLY A 120 -20.02 10.29 -14.56
CA GLY A 120 -20.39 9.08 -13.81
C GLY A 120 -19.20 8.18 -13.47
N LEU A 121 -17.99 8.50 -13.94
CA LEU A 121 -16.79 7.69 -13.71
C LEU A 121 -16.10 8.08 -12.41
N TYR A 122 -15.66 7.07 -11.66
CA TYR A 122 -14.85 7.26 -10.46
C TYR A 122 -13.37 7.44 -10.84
N ARG A 123 -12.70 8.38 -10.19
CA ARG A 123 -11.27 8.66 -10.32
C ARG A 123 -10.61 8.74 -8.94
N VAL A 124 -9.37 8.29 -8.85
CA VAL A 124 -8.56 8.34 -7.64
C VAL A 124 -8.12 9.77 -7.39
N ARG A 125 -8.42 10.28 -6.20
CA ARG A 125 -7.95 11.59 -5.72
C ARG A 125 -6.80 11.45 -4.73
N ARG A 126 -6.79 10.38 -3.95
CA ARG A 126 -5.72 10.09 -3.00
C ARG A 126 -5.42 8.60 -3.01
N GLN A 127 -4.13 8.27 -2.97
CA GLN A 127 -3.66 6.93 -2.69
C GLN A 127 -2.73 6.98 -1.46
N GLU A 128 -2.93 6.08 -0.51
CA GLU A 128 -2.08 5.92 0.67
C GLU A 128 -1.60 4.47 0.75
N ASP A 129 -0.31 4.27 0.49
CA ASP A 129 0.33 2.98 0.53
C ASP A 129 0.99 2.79 1.89
N ASN A 130 0.56 1.77 2.63
CA ASN A 130 1.11 1.47 3.95
C ASN A 130 1.82 0.13 3.94
N LEU A 131 3.07 0.10 4.40
CA LEU A 131 3.73 -1.15 4.76
C LEU A 131 3.29 -1.57 6.16
N ALA A 132 3.23 -2.88 6.40
CA ALA A 132 3.10 -3.38 7.76
C ALA A 132 4.26 -2.85 8.61
N THR A 133 3.95 -2.37 9.83
CA THR A 133 4.97 -1.93 10.80
C THR A 133 5.87 -3.07 11.27
N ASP A 134 5.45 -4.31 11.03
CA ASP A 134 6.29 -5.49 11.08
C ASP A 134 6.97 -5.70 9.73
N PHE A 135 8.26 -5.37 9.68
CA PHE A 135 9.09 -5.49 8.48
C PHE A 135 9.11 -6.92 7.92
N MET A 136 9.01 -7.96 8.78
CA MET A 136 8.87 -9.35 8.30
C MET A 136 7.57 -9.54 7.52
N ARG A 137 6.47 -8.98 8.03
CA ARG A 137 5.14 -9.08 7.39
C ARG A 137 4.98 -8.13 6.20
N SER A 138 5.75 -7.04 6.17
CA SER A 138 5.74 -6.11 5.06
C SER A 138 6.56 -6.60 3.87
N GLY A 139 7.27 -7.73 3.98
CA GLY A 139 8.12 -8.26 2.92
C GLY A 139 9.43 -7.47 2.71
N VAL A 140 9.72 -6.51 3.60
CA VAL A 140 10.95 -5.72 3.57
C VAL A 140 11.94 -6.29 4.58
N TYR A 141 13.02 -6.88 4.08
CA TYR A 141 14.02 -7.53 4.92
C TYR A 141 15.31 -6.71 4.98
N ILE A 142 15.61 -6.19 6.18
CA ILE A 142 16.86 -5.50 6.50
C ILE A 142 17.61 -6.39 7.49
N ILE A 143 18.70 -7.00 7.04
CA ILE A 143 19.51 -7.93 7.82
C ILE A 143 19.88 -7.30 9.17
N GLY A 144 19.58 -8.00 10.26
CA GLY A 144 19.88 -7.61 11.64
C GLY A 144 18.83 -6.68 12.27
N VAL A 145 18.21 -5.78 11.50
CA VAL A 145 17.17 -4.86 12.01
C VAL A 145 15.83 -5.58 12.12
N THR A 146 15.46 -6.31 11.07
CA THR A 146 14.16 -6.98 11.02
C THR A 146 14.05 -8.07 12.10
N GLU A 147 15.10 -8.84 12.35
CA GLU A 147 15.16 -9.87 13.39
C GLU A 147 15.15 -9.28 14.81
N ALA A 148 15.88 -8.19 15.03
CA ALA A 148 15.91 -7.51 16.32
C ALA A 148 14.51 -6.97 16.68
N LEU A 149 13.81 -6.37 15.70
CA LEU A 149 12.45 -5.86 15.89
C LEU A 149 11.43 -6.99 16.11
N ASP A 150 11.55 -8.11 15.39
CA ASP A 150 10.70 -9.28 15.61
C ASP A 150 10.91 -9.88 17.01
N LEU A 151 12.17 -10.06 17.43
CA LEU A 151 12.50 -10.54 18.77
C LEU A 151 11.95 -9.61 19.86
N TYR A 152 12.13 -8.29 19.69
CA TYR A 152 11.58 -7.29 20.61
C TYR A 152 10.05 -7.38 20.71
N LYS A 153 9.34 -7.45 19.57
CA LYS A 153 7.89 -7.58 19.54
C LYS A 153 7.40 -8.88 20.19
N LYS A 154 8.10 -10.00 19.96
CA LYS A 154 7.82 -11.28 20.63
C LYS A 154 8.00 -11.18 22.14
N ALA A 155 9.08 -10.54 22.60
CA ALA A 155 9.33 -10.33 24.02
C ALA A 155 8.23 -9.48 24.68
N MET A 156 7.82 -8.38 24.03
CA MET A 156 6.71 -7.53 24.48
C MET A 156 5.39 -8.31 24.54
N GLY A 157 5.08 -9.09 23.50
CA GLY A 157 3.89 -9.95 23.47
C GLY A 157 3.87 -10.96 24.62
N TRP A 158 5.00 -11.60 24.91
CA TRP A 158 5.13 -12.55 26.02
C TRP A 158 4.97 -11.88 27.39
N ALA A 159 5.59 -10.71 27.59
CA ALA A 159 5.47 -9.95 28.82
C ALA A 159 4.02 -9.51 29.07
N SER A 160 3.36 -8.93 28.07
CA SER A 160 1.95 -8.52 28.14
C SER A 160 1.02 -9.70 28.43
N ALA A 161 1.23 -10.85 27.75
CA ALA A 161 0.41 -12.04 27.97
C ALA A 161 0.58 -12.61 29.39
N THR A 162 1.80 -12.63 29.91
CA THR A 162 2.10 -13.14 31.26
C THR A 162 1.48 -12.23 32.32
N THR A 163 1.69 -10.91 32.22
CA THR A 163 1.08 -9.93 33.12
C THR A 163 -0.44 -10.00 33.06
N GLY A 164 -1.03 -10.09 31.86
CA GLY A 164 -2.47 -10.23 31.68
C GLY A 164 -3.05 -11.48 32.36
N LYS A 165 -2.36 -12.63 32.26
CA LYS A 165 -2.76 -13.86 32.96
C LYS A 165 -2.73 -13.70 34.48
N LEU A 166 -1.73 -13.00 35.02
CA LEU A 166 -1.64 -12.75 36.46
C LEU A 166 -2.75 -11.81 36.94
N VAL A 167 -3.03 -10.73 36.20
CA VAL A 167 -4.14 -9.81 36.49
C VAL A 167 -5.48 -10.56 36.48
N LEU A 168 -5.74 -11.38 35.45
CA LEU A 168 -6.97 -12.18 35.35
C LEU A 168 -7.09 -13.23 36.47
N ALA A 169 -5.99 -13.87 36.85
CA ALA A 169 -5.98 -14.82 37.97
C ALA A 169 -6.24 -14.11 39.31
N GLY A 170 -5.74 -12.89 39.49
CA GLY A 170 -6.04 -12.04 40.64
C GLY A 170 -7.50 -11.61 40.70
N ALA A 171 -8.06 -11.11 39.59
CA ALA A 171 -9.47 -10.71 39.48
C ALA A 171 -10.44 -11.84 39.83
N ARG A 172 -10.19 -13.05 39.29
CA ARG A 172 -11.00 -14.25 39.59
C ARG A 172 -10.95 -14.66 41.07
N ARG A 173 -9.86 -14.36 41.79
CA ARG A 173 -9.75 -14.66 43.24
C ARG A 173 -10.52 -13.68 44.11
N ILE A 174 -10.82 -12.48 43.61
CA ILE A 174 -11.55 -11.42 44.35
C ILE A 174 -13.01 -11.27 43.94
N GLY A 175 -13.54 -12.17 43.09
CA GLY A 175 -14.96 -12.23 42.72
C GLY A 175 -15.41 -11.17 41.71
N LEU A 176 -14.48 -10.62 40.92
CA LEU A 176 -14.76 -9.77 39.76
C LEU A 176 -14.74 -10.58 38.46
#